data_AF-A0A6G9RSV9-F1
#
_entry.id   AF-A0A6G9RSV9-F1
#
_cell.length_a   1.000
_cell.length_b   1.000
_cell.length_c   1.000
_cell.angle_alpha   90.00
_cell.angle_beta   90.00
_cell.angle_gamma   90.00
#
_symmetry.space_group_name_H-M   'P 1'
#
loop_
_entity.id
_entity.type
_entity.pdbx_description
1 polymer ?
#
loop_
_entity_poly.entity_id
_entity_poly.type
_entity_poly.pdbx_seq_one_letter_code
_entity_poly.pdbx_strand_id
1 'polypeptide(L)'
;MKRNNNLAFALLTFAALTFTSGAALAGPHHWGNNSGNIDGYSQLTDAQQATAQKLHNDFYNQTSALRQQLTSKRYEYNALLTADKPDSAKIEGVAQEIETLQQKLDQQRVKFDVALAQAGIPRHGGMGIGCQGGNGHMGGMHRW
;
A
#
# COMPACT_ATOMS: atom_id res chain seq x y z
N MET A 1 21.99 46.97 -7.08
CA MET A 1 21.95 45.49 -7.03
C MET A 1 22.31 45.06 -5.62
N LYS A 2 21.43 44.35 -4.90
CA LYS A 2 21.65 43.90 -3.52
C LYS A 2 21.21 42.43 -3.44
N ARG A 3 22.15 41.51 -3.28
CA ARG A 3 21.89 40.07 -3.06
C ARG A 3 21.85 39.83 -1.55
N ASN A 4 20.70 39.45 -1.04
CA ASN A 4 20.55 38.99 0.33
C ASN A 4 20.25 37.48 0.27
N ASN A 5 21.28 36.65 0.42
CA ASN A 5 21.13 35.20 0.57
C ASN A 5 21.09 34.85 2.05
N ASN A 6 19.89 34.87 2.65
CA ASN A 6 19.66 34.24 3.94
C ASN A 6 19.04 32.85 3.70
N LEU A 7 19.88 31.88 3.35
CA LEU A 7 19.51 30.46 3.41
C LEU A 7 19.57 30.03 4.87
N ALA A 8 18.46 30.23 5.59
CA ALA A 8 18.29 29.70 6.92
C ALA A 8 17.97 28.20 6.84
N PHE A 9 18.83 27.40 7.46
CA PHE A 9 18.68 25.96 7.67
C PHE A 9 17.37 25.67 8.43
N ALA A 10 16.43 24.97 7.81
CA ALA A 10 15.30 24.37 8.52
C ALA A 10 15.68 22.96 8.96
N LEU A 11 15.96 22.81 10.26
CA LEU A 11 16.11 21.53 10.94
C LEU A 11 14.79 20.74 10.85
N LEU A 12 14.79 19.64 10.10
CA LEU A 12 13.74 18.62 10.15
C LEU A 12 13.91 17.80 11.43
N THR A 13 13.19 18.17 12.48
CA THR A 13 13.11 17.39 13.72
C THR A 13 12.39 16.07 13.46
N PHE A 14 13.13 14.97 13.61
CA PHE A 14 12.63 13.61 13.55
C PHE A 14 11.88 13.31 14.86
N ALA A 15 10.55 13.43 14.86
CA ALA A 15 9.75 12.94 15.97
C ALA A 15 9.72 11.40 15.89
N ALA A 16 10.58 10.75 16.66
CA ALA A 16 10.49 9.31 16.91
C ALA A 16 9.21 9.03 17.72
N LEU A 17 8.11 8.75 17.01
CA LEU A 17 6.91 8.17 17.61
C LEU A 17 7.24 6.72 17.98
N THR A 18 7.75 6.51 19.19
CA THR A 18 7.82 5.18 19.80
C THR A 18 6.41 4.77 20.19
N PHE A 19 5.68 4.16 19.25
CA PHE A 19 4.52 3.36 19.62
C PHE A 19 5.03 2.05 20.22
N THR A 20 5.00 1.99 21.55
CA THR A 20 5.01 0.72 22.27
C THR A 20 3.69 0.02 21.94
N SER A 21 3.69 -0.77 20.86
CA SER A 21 2.61 -1.72 20.62
C SER A 21 2.69 -2.78 21.71
N GLY A 22 2.03 -2.52 22.83
CA GLY A 22 1.54 -3.57 23.71
C GLY A 22 0.61 -4.43 22.87
N ALA A 23 1.16 -5.50 22.29
CA ALA A 23 0.39 -6.56 21.68
C ALA A 23 -0.30 -7.32 22.82
N ALA A 24 -1.38 -6.72 23.34
CA ALA A 24 -2.41 -7.45 24.03
C ALA A 24 -2.92 -8.49 23.03
N LEU A 25 -2.83 -9.75 23.46
CA LEU A 25 -3.32 -10.95 22.82
C LEU A 25 -4.76 -10.75 22.33
N ALA A 26 -4.93 -10.32 21.08
CA ALA A 26 -6.17 -10.53 20.35
C ALA A 26 -6.11 -11.95 19.82
N GLY A 27 -6.93 -12.81 20.41
CA GLY A 27 -6.98 -14.25 20.18
C GLY A 27 -7.25 -14.64 18.72
N PRO A 28 -7.25 -15.96 18.43
CA PRO A 28 -7.34 -16.47 17.10
C PRO A 28 -8.69 -16.08 16.49
N HIS A 29 -8.69 -15.13 15.57
CA HIS A 29 -9.81 -14.96 14.67
C HIS A 29 -9.78 -16.14 13.71
N HIS A 30 -10.48 -17.19 14.12
CA HIS A 30 -10.77 -18.40 13.36
C HIS A 30 -11.39 -18.00 12.01
N TRP A 31 -10.58 -17.92 10.96
CA TRP A 31 -11.05 -18.07 9.60
C TRP A 31 -11.35 -19.54 9.41
N GLY A 32 -12.66 -19.81 9.33
CA GLY A 32 -13.23 -21.15 9.32
C GLY A 32 -12.59 -22.05 8.26
N ASN A 33 -12.50 -23.31 8.67
CA ASN A 33 -12.49 -24.53 7.88
C ASN A 33 -12.98 -24.36 6.43
N ASN A 34 -12.10 -23.88 5.55
CA ASN A 34 -12.11 -24.16 4.13
C ASN A 34 -10.64 -24.38 3.73
N SER A 35 -10.21 -25.62 3.92
CA SER A 35 -9.01 -26.16 3.31
C SER A 35 -9.12 -26.00 1.78
N GLY A 36 -8.45 -25.00 1.22
CA GLY A 36 -8.26 -24.88 -0.21
C GLY A 36 -8.45 -23.46 -0.72
N ASN A 37 -7.34 -22.86 -1.17
CA ASN A 37 -7.24 -21.60 -1.90
C ASN A 37 -7.51 -20.31 -1.13
N ILE A 38 -6.42 -19.66 -0.72
CA ILE A 38 -6.26 -18.26 -1.10
C ILE A 38 -6.21 -18.27 -2.64
N ASP A 39 -7.24 -17.75 -3.31
CA ASP A 39 -7.39 -17.68 -4.78
C ASP A 39 -6.16 -17.02 -5.42
N GLY A 40 -5.11 -17.81 -5.68
CA GLY A 40 -3.76 -17.27 -5.68
C GLY A 40 -2.65 -18.32 -5.63
N TYR A 41 -2.85 -19.34 -4.79
CA TYR A 41 -1.75 -20.15 -4.23
C TYR A 41 -2.07 -21.65 -4.21
N SER A 42 -2.76 -22.15 -5.23
CA SER A 42 -3.29 -23.52 -5.33
C SER A 42 -2.25 -24.65 -5.35
N GLN A 43 -0.96 -24.33 -5.25
CA GLN A 43 0.15 -25.30 -5.25
C GLN A 43 1.11 -25.14 -4.05
N LEU A 44 0.74 -24.39 -3.02
CA LEU A 44 1.57 -24.23 -1.82
C LEU A 44 1.39 -25.38 -0.85
N THR A 45 2.49 -25.76 -0.18
CA THR A 45 2.43 -26.58 1.05
C THR A 45 1.73 -25.83 2.18
N ASP A 46 1.18 -26.53 3.18
CA ASP A 46 0.53 -25.90 4.35
C ASP A 46 1.45 -24.89 5.06
N ALA A 47 2.75 -25.22 5.17
CA ALA A 47 3.75 -24.33 5.76
C ALA A 47 3.97 -23.05 4.94
N GLN A 48 3.97 -23.17 3.61
CA GLN A 48 4.06 -22.01 2.71
C GLN A 48 2.78 -21.17 2.74
N GLN A 49 1.60 -21.80 2.84
CA GLN A 49 0.34 -21.09 2.98
C GLN A 49 0.29 -20.27 4.29
N ALA A 50 0.68 -20.87 5.42
CA ALA A 50 0.76 -20.16 6.69
C ALA A 50 1.76 -19.00 6.63
N THR A 51 2.90 -19.20 5.98
CA THR A 51 3.92 -18.15 5.78
C THR A 51 3.40 -17.01 4.91
N ALA A 52 2.74 -17.33 3.78
CA ALA A 52 2.12 -16.34 2.91
C ALA A 52 1.08 -15.49 3.65
N GLN A 53 0.21 -16.14 4.43
CA GLN A 53 -0.84 -15.47 5.18
C GLN A 53 -0.26 -14.55 6.25
N LYS A 54 0.78 -14.99 6.95
CA LYS A 54 1.48 -14.15 7.93
C LYS A 54 2.10 -12.92 7.27
N LEU A 55 2.88 -13.10 6.19
CA LEU A 55 3.52 -12.00 5.47
C LEU A 55 2.49 -11.01 4.94
N HIS A 56 1.34 -11.50 4.46
CA HIS A 56 0.25 -10.66 3.99
C HIS A 56 -0.36 -9.84 5.13
N ASN A 57 -0.68 -10.48 6.26
CA ASN A 57 -1.21 -9.79 7.44
C ASN A 57 -0.23 -8.71 7.95
N ASP A 58 1.06 -9.04 8.02
CA ASP A 58 2.10 -8.11 8.43
C ASP A 58 2.17 -6.90 7.50
N PHE A 59 2.19 -7.13 6.17
CA PHE A 59 2.15 -6.05 5.18
C PHE A 59 0.90 -5.17 5.32
N TYR A 60 -0.28 -5.76 5.50
CA TYR A 60 -1.53 -5.00 5.65
C TYR A 60 -1.52 -4.16 6.94
N ASN A 61 -1.06 -4.73 8.05
CA ASN A 61 -0.98 -4.01 9.32
C ASN A 61 0.00 -2.85 9.23
N GLN A 62 1.20 -3.08 8.71
CA GLN A 62 2.26 -2.08 8.57
C GLN A 62 1.90 -0.94 7.61
N THR A 63 1.07 -1.21 6.60
CA THR A 63 0.66 -0.21 5.59
C THR A 63 -0.72 0.40 5.80
N SER A 64 -1.43 0.02 6.88
CA SER A 64 -2.81 0.44 7.13
C SER A 64 -2.99 1.96 7.10
N ALA A 65 -2.20 2.70 7.90
CA ALA A 65 -2.23 4.16 7.95
C ALA A 65 -1.86 4.81 6.60
N LEU A 66 -0.87 4.25 5.90
CA LEU A 66 -0.45 4.77 4.59
C LEU A 66 -1.56 4.62 3.53
N ARG A 67 -2.24 3.48 3.52
CA ARG A 67 -3.39 3.22 2.62
C ARG A 67 -4.58 4.12 2.97
N GLN A 68 -4.82 4.38 4.25
CA GLN A 68 -5.85 5.33 4.70
C GLN A 68 -5.53 6.77 4.25
N GLN A 69 -4.28 7.22 4.43
CA GLN A 69 -3.85 8.55 3.98
C GLN A 69 -3.99 8.71 2.46
N LEU A 70 -3.55 7.70 1.69
CA LEU A 70 -3.67 7.71 0.24
C LEU A 70 -5.14 7.79 -0.20
N THR A 71 -6.03 7.03 0.46
CA THR A 71 -7.47 7.06 0.18
C THR A 71 -8.06 8.44 0.48
N SER A 72 -7.72 9.02 1.63
CA SER A 72 -8.14 10.38 2.01
C SER A 72 -7.71 11.42 0.98
N LYS A 73 -6.44 11.39 0.56
CA LYS A 73 -5.91 12.34 -0.44
C LYS A 73 -6.54 12.20 -1.81
N ARG A 74 -6.92 10.98 -2.22
CA ARG A 74 -7.70 10.77 -3.46
C ARG A 74 -9.10 11.38 -3.37
N TYR A 75 -9.76 11.31 -2.21
CA TYR A 75 -11.04 12.01 -2.03
C TYR A 75 -10.87 13.52 -2.07
N GLU A 76 -9.82 14.06 -1.43
CA GLU A 76 -9.49 15.49 -1.50
C GLU A 76 -9.24 15.94 -2.95
N TYR A 77 -8.43 15.18 -3.70
CA TYR A 77 -8.16 15.43 -5.11
C TYR A 77 -9.45 15.48 -5.95
N ASN A 78 -10.34 14.49 -5.78
CA ASN A 78 -11.62 14.45 -6.49
C ASN A 78 -12.56 15.59 -6.09
N ALA A 79 -12.56 16.00 -4.81
CA ALA A 79 -13.33 17.15 -4.35
C ALA A 79 -12.83 18.46 -4.97
N LEU A 80 -11.51 18.63 -5.08
CA LEU A 80 -10.91 19.81 -5.73
C LEU A 80 -11.23 19.86 -7.24
N LEU A 81 -11.27 18.72 -7.92
CA LEU A 81 -11.64 18.64 -9.34
C LEU A 81 -13.12 18.94 -9.61
N THR A 82 -14.00 18.69 -8.64
CA THR A 82 -15.46 18.84 -8.78
C THR A 82 -16.00 20.16 -8.23
N ALA A 83 -15.13 21.02 -7.70
CA ALA A 83 -15.50 22.36 -7.24
C ALA A 83 -15.93 23.28 -8.41
N ASP A 84 -16.83 24.23 -8.14
CA ASP A 84 -17.33 25.19 -9.14
C ASP A 84 -16.21 25.97 -9.84
N LYS A 85 -15.11 26.23 -9.12
CA LYS A 85 -13.89 26.85 -9.64
C LYS A 85 -12.66 26.04 -9.17
N PRO A 86 -12.20 25.07 -9.97
CA PRO A 86 -11.02 24.27 -9.65
C PRO A 86 -9.76 25.14 -9.48
N ASP A 87 -8.99 24.87 -8.44
CA ASP A 87 -7.72 25.54 -8.13
C ASP A 87 -6.56 24.62 -8.54
N SER A 88 -5.93 24.93 -9.68
CA SER A 88 -4.89 24.07 -10.27
C SER A 88 -3.70 23.86 -9.33
N ALA A 89 -3.28 24.90 -8.59
CA ALA A 89 -2.13 24.82 -7.69
C ALA A 89 -2.41 23.85 -6.52
N LYS A 90 -3.63 23.86 -5.98
CA LYS A 90 -4.03 22.91 -4.92
C LYS A 90 -4.15 21.49 -5.45
N ILE A 91 -4.72 21.32 -6.65
CA ILE A 91 -4.86 20.00 -7.29
C ILE A 91 -3.50 19.38 -7.54
N GLU A 92 -2.54 20.15 -8.08
CA GLU A 92 -1.17 19.72 -8.31
C GLU A 92 -0.45 19.38 -6.99
N GLY A 93 -0.64 20.18 -5.94
CA GLY A 93 -0.09 19.89 -4.62
C GLY A 93 -0.59 18.57 -4.04
N VAL A 94 -1.91 18.33 -4.07
CA VAL A 94 -2.49 17.07 -3.61
C VAL A 94 -2.03 15.88 -4.47
N ALA A 95 -1.86 16.07 -5.79
CA ALA A 95 -1.34 15.03 -6.67
C ALA A 95 0.11 14.62 -6.29
N GLN A 96 0.98 15.58 -5.96
CA GLN A 96 2.34 15.29 -5.50
C GLN A 96 2.37 14.55 -4.15
N GLU A 97 1.44 14.89 -3.24
CA GLU A 97 1.28 14.17 -1.98
C GLU A 97 0.82 12.73 -2.21
N ILE A 98 -0.12 12.50 -3.13
CA ILE A 98 -0.57 11.16 -3.55
C ILE A 98 0.62 10.35 -4.09
N GLU A 99 1.42 10.92 -4.99
CA GLU A 99 2.60 10.25 -5.56
C GLU A 99 3.59 9.85 -4.47
N THR A 100 3.86 10.75 -3.52
CA THR A 100 4.76 10.47 -2.38
C THR A 100 4.24 9.32 -1.51
N LEU A 101 2.94 9.27 -1.25
CA LEU A 101 2.32 8.20 -0.47
C LEU A 101 2.33 6.86 -1.23
N GLN A 102 2.10 6.89 -2.54
CA GLN A 102 2.18 5.71 -3.40
C GLN A 102 3.59 5.13 -3.43
N GLN A 103 4.60 5.98 -3.60
CA GLN A 103 6.00 5.54 -3.58
C GLN A 103 6.35 4.83 -2.28
N LYS A 104 5.93 5.36 -1.13
CA LYS A 104 6.13 4.71 0.17
C LYS A 104 5.42 3.36 0.26
N LEU A 105 4.23 3.23 -0.33
CA LEU A 105 3.46 1.99 -0.29
C LEU A 105 4.12 0.93 -1.18
N ASP A 106 4.61 1.34 -2.35
CA ASP A 106 5.32 0.48 -3.29
C ASP A 106 6.63 -0.05 -2.70
N GLN A 107 7.36 0.77 -1.93
CA GLN A 107 8.53 0.30 -1.19
C GLN A 107 8.18 -0.82 -0.20
N GLN A 108 7.01 -0.77 0.46
CA GLN A 108 6.56 -1.84 1.34
C GLN A 108 6.10 -3.08 0.57
N ARG A 109 5.47 -2.89 -0.59
CA ARG A 109 5.10 -3.99 -1.50
C ARG A 109 6.33 -4.75 -1.98
N VAL A 110 7.38 -4.03 -2.41
CA VAL A 110 8.65 -4.65 -2.83
C VAL A 110 9.25 -5.49 -1.71
N LYS A 111 9.23 -5.02 -0.45
CA LYS A 111 9.71 -5.81 0.69
C LYS A 111 8.88 -7.08 0.90
N PHE A 112 7.56 -6.97 0.80
CA PHE A 112 6.65 -8.12 0.88
C PHE A 112 6.92 -9.12 -0.25
N ASP A 113 7.08 -8.65 -1.49
CA ASP A 113 7.36 -9.50 -2.66
C ASP A 113 8.70 -10.23 -2.53
N VAL A 114 9.74 -9.54 -2.04
CA VAL A 114 11.04 -10.15 -1.75
C VAL A 114 10.90 -11.21 -0.66
N ALA A 115 10.12 -10.95 0.39
CA ALA A 115 9.90 -11.93 1.47
C ALA A 115 9.17 -13.19 0.96
N LEU A 116 8.18 -13.04 0.08
CA LEU A 116 7.52 -14.17 -0.58
C LEU A 116 8.51 -14.98 -1.43
N ALA A 117 9.31 -14.30 -2.24
CA ALA A 117 10.32 -14.95 -3.09
C ALA A 117 11.36 -15.72 -2.25
N GLN A 118 11.84 -15.13 -1.15
CA GLN A 118 12.76 -15.78 -0.21
C GLN A 118 12.15 -17.01 0.48
N ALA A 119 10.84 -16.99 0.71
CA ALA A 119 10.09 -18.14 1.23
C ALA A 119 9.77 -19.20 0.16
N GLY A 120 10.23 -19.02 -1.08
CA GLY A 120 9.92 -19.92 -2.19
C GLY A 120 8.44 -19.94 -2.55
N ILE A 121 7.71 -18.85 -2.25
CA ILE A 121 6.28 -18.70 -2.51
C ILE A 121 6.13 -17.95 -3.84
N PRO A 122 5.64 -18.59 -4.91
CA PRO A 122 5.46 -17.93 -6.20
C PRO A 122 4.43 -16.82 -6.09
N ARG A 123 4.66 -15.69 -6.76
CA ARG A 123 3.68 -14.59 -6.82
C ARG A 123 2.47 -14.88 -7.74
N HIS A 124 2.28 -16.11 -8.23
CA HIS A 124 1.39 -16.38 -9.36
C HIS A 124 0.36 -17.49 -9.11
N GLY A 125 -0.89 -17.03 -9.22
CA GLY A 125 -2.11 -17.82 -9.32
C GLY A 125 -3.38 -17.06 -8.91
N GLY A 126 -3.40 -15.71 -8.84
CA GLY A 126 -4.64 -14.99 -8.49
C GLY A 126 -4.56 -13.55 -7.96
N MET A 127 -3.44 -12.84 -8.10
CA MET A 127 -3.42 -11.39 -7.80
C MET A 127 -2.74 -10.61 -8.93
N GLY A 128 -3.45 -10.52 -10.06
CA GLY A 128 -3.32 -9.49 -11.11
C GLY A 128 -1.92 -9.00 -11.50
N ILE A 129 -1.21 -9.76 -12.34
CA ILE A 129 -0.41 -9.22 -13.45
C ILE A 129 -0.74 -10.12 -14.65
N GLY A 130 -1.45 -9.56 -15.63
CA GLY A 130 -2.03 -10.29 -16.74
C GLY A 130 -0.98 -11.02 -17.58
N CYS A 131 -1.25 -12.28 -17.86
CA CYS A 131 -1.01 -13.01 -19.12
C CYS A 131 -1.17 -14.50 -18.82
N GLN A 132 -2.37 -15.03 -19.10
CA GLN A 132 -2.66 -16.36 -19.62
C GLN A 132 -3.93 -16.96 -18.99
N GLY A 133 -5.04 -16.92 -19.74
CA GLY A 133 -6.16 -17.84 -19.59
C GLY A 133 -7.42 -17.25 -18.95
N GLY A 134 -8.36 -16.78 -19.78
CA GLY A 134 -9.74 -16.57 -19.36
C GLY A 134 -10.41 -15.37 -20.01
N ASN A 135 -11.22 -15.64 -21.02
CA ASN A 135 -12.15 -14.71 -21.64
C ASN A 135 -13.01 -13.99 -20.59
N GLY A 136 -12.93 -12.66 -20.48
CA GLY A 136 -13.77 -11.90 -19.55
C GLY A 136 -13.48 -10.40 -19.60
N HIS A 137 -14.44 -9.65 -20.13
CA HIS A 137 -14.42 -8.20 -20.28
C HIS A 137 -14.29 -7.45 -18.94
N MET A 138 -13.82 -6.20 -19.03
CA MET A 138 -13.90 -5.10 -18.04
C MET A 138 -12.79 -5.09 -16.96
N GLY A 139 -12.11 -3.98 -16.69
CA GLY A 139 -12.21 -2.61 -17.18
C GLY A 139 -11.19 -1.72 -16.48
N GLY A 140 -10.81 -0.63 -17.14
CA GLY A 140 -10.29 0.58 -16.49
C GLY A 140 -8.91 0.47 -15.85
N MET A 141 -7.87 0.70 -16.64
CA MET A 141 -6.63 1.28 -16.13
C MET A 141 -6.92 2.68 -15.58
N HIS A 142 -7.37 2.76 -14.34
CA HIS A 142 -7.35 3.99 -13.58
C HIS A 142 -6.14 3.93 -12.65
N ARG A 143 -5.00 4.34 -13.20
CA ARG A 143 -3.96 4.94 -12.37
C ARG A 143 -4.54 6.26 -11.87
N TRP A 144 -4.99 6.27 -10.63
CA TRP A 144 -5.10 7.43 -9.76
C TRP A 144 -4.59 6.98 -8.40
#